data_AF-A0AA36GLM3-F1
#
_entry.id   AF-A0AA36GLM3-F1
#
_cell.length_a   1.000
_cell.length_b   1.000
_cell.length_c   1.000
_cell.angle_alpha   90.00
_cell.angle_beta   90.00
_cell.angle_gamma   90.00
#
_symmetry.space_group_name_H-M   'P 1'
#
loop_
_entity.id
_entity.type
_entity.pdbx_description
1 polymer ?
#
loop_
_entity_poly.entity_id
_entity_poly.type
_entity_poly.pdbx_seq_one_letter_code
_entity_poly.pdbx_strand_id
1 'polypeptide(L)'
;MAIVEEVHEESDVLSSVENLKKEGNTKFGEGDWGAAAEKYKEALELCPVENDLLRSILFSNLSAAYIKQALWEAAVEAATNAIESNVPNEKALERRAFAYSNIPEKYQNALDDYEKLKEQFPQRTQYEVKIRDLRKKIEIRNEEMKNEMIAKLKQLGDVCLRPFGLSTDSFQLTPNAEGGYSISMKNSGEQQEKQQDAT
;
A
#
# COMPACT_ATOMS: atom_id res chain seq x y z
N MET A 1 2.14 -25.23 46.41
CA MET A 1 3.46 -25.46 45.80
C MET A 1 3.38 -25.18 44.30
N ALA A 2 2.44 -25.77 43.56
CA ALA A 2 2.18 -25.48 42.13
C ALA A 2 2.02 -23.98 41.77
N ILE A 3 1.25 -23.21 42.55
CA ILE A 3 1.03 -21.76 42.28
C ILE A 3 2.32 -20.94 42.39
N VAL A 4 3.28 -21.37 43.22
CA VAL A 4 4.55 -20.63 43.39
C VAL A 4 5.54 -21.01 42.28
N GLU A 5 5.51 -22.26 41.81
CA GLU A 5 6.32 -22.71 40.66
C GLU A 5 5.83 -22.08 39.34
N GLU A 6 4.51 -22.06 39.07
CA GLU A 6 3.93 -21.43 37.87
C GLU A 6 4.28 -19.93 37.79
N VAL A 7 4.18 -19.20 38.90
CA VAL A 7 4.51 -17.77 38.95
C VAL A 7 6.01 -17.51 38.75
N HIS A 8 6.87 -18.45 39.18
CA HIS A 8 8.31 -18.32 38.99
C HIS A 8 8.69 -18.57 37.52
N GLU A 9 8.11 -19.59 36.89
CA GLU A 9 8.35 -19.93 35.47
C GLU A 9 7.87 -18.79 34.55
N GLU A 10 6.71 -18.20 34.81
CA GLU A 10 6.19 -17.07 34.00
C GLU A 10 7.09 -15.83 34.11
N SER A 11 7.59 -15.53 35.31
CA SER A 11 8.56 -14.45 35.53
C SER A 11 9.87 -14.66 34.75
N ASP A 12 10.38 -15.90 34.71
CA ASP A 12 11.63 -16.23 34.04
C ASP A 12 11.49 -16.15 32.51
N VAL A 13 10.35 -16.58 31.97
CA VAL A 13 10.00 -16.42 30.54
C VAL A 13 9.96 -14.94 30.17
N LEU A 14 9.27 -14.10 30.96
CA LEU A 14 9.18 -12.66 30.69
C LEU A 14 10.56 -11.99 30.73
N SER A 15 11.44 -12.39 31.65
CA SER A 15 12.81 -11.88 31.70
C SER A 15 13.61 -12.23 30.43
N SER A 16 13.39 -13.43 29.90
CA SER A 16 14.04 -13.92 28.67
C SER A 16 13.55 -13.14 27.44
N VAL A 17 12.25 -12.90 27.34
CA VAL A 17 11.64 -12.08 26.28
C VAL A 17 12.19 -10.65 26.31
N GLU A 18 12.29 -10.05 27.50
CA GLU A 18 12.87 -8.71 27.67
C GLU A 18 14.35 -8.64 27.26
N ASN A 19 15.13 -9.69 27.52
CA ASN A 19 16.53 -9.76 27.10
C ASN A 19 16.64 -9.88 25.58
N LEU A 20 15.86 -10.74 24.93
CA LEU A 20 15.81 -10.84 23.47
C LEU A 20 15.39 -9.52 22.82
N LYS A 21 14.40 -8.83 23.39
CA LYS A 21 14.01 -7.48 22.94
C LYS A 21 15.18 -6.49 23.04
N LYS A 22 15.96 -6.53 24.13
CA LYS A 22 17.14 -5.66 24.30
C LYS A 22 18.23 -6.00 23.27
N GLU A 23 18.51 -7.27 23.03
CA GLU A 23 19.44 -7.72 21.99
C GLU A 23 19.00 -7.23 20.61
N GLY A 24 17.72 -7.37 20.28
CA GLY A 24 17.14 -6.85 19.04
C GLY A 24 17.30 -5.34 18.93
N ASN A 25 17.07 -4.58 20.00
CA ASN A 25 17.27 -3.13 20.02
C ASN A 25 18.74 -2.74 19.82
N THR A 26 19.68 -3.48 20.42
CA THR A 26 21.12 -3.28 20.22
C THR A 26 21.47 -3.51 18.75
N LYS A 27 21.05 -4.63 18.17
CA LYS A 27 21.27 -4.95 16.74
C LYS A 27 20.66 -3.90 15.82
N PHE A 28 19.46 -3.42 16.15
CA PHE A 28 18.80 -2.35 15.41
C PHE A 28 19.62 -1.06 15.43
N GLY A 29 20.17 -0.69 16.60
CA GLY A 29 21.05 0.47 16.77
C GLY A 29 22.38 0.33 16.03
N GLU A 30 22.91 -0.89 15.90
CA GLU A 30 24.11 -1.23 15.12
C GLU A 30 23.86 -1.18 13.60
N GLY A 31 22.60 -1.07 13.16
CA GLY A 31 22.22 -1.13 11.75
C GLY A 31 22.06 -2.55 11.19
N ASP A 32 22.21 -3.58 12.02
CA ASP A 32 21.92 -4.96 11.66
C ASP A 32 20.42 -5.24 11.83
N TRP A 33 19.62 -4.72 10.90
CA TRP A 33 18.16 -4.82 10.97
C TRP A 33 17.66 -6.25 10.75
N GLY A 34 18.43 -7.08 10.03
CA GLY A 34 18.12 -8.49 9.83
C GLY A 34 18.22 -9.25 11.15
N ALA A 35 19.37 -9.16 11.84
CA ALA A 35 19.54 -9.77 13.15
C ALA A 35 18.57 -9.20 14.20
N ALA A 36 18.26 -7.90 14.14
CA ALA A 36 17.25 -7.29 15.00
C ALA A 36 15.87 -7.94 14.81
N ALA A 37 15.45 -8.15 13.55
CA ALA A 37 14.19 -8.79 13.22
C ALA A 37 14.12 -10.22 13.78
N GLU A 38 15.19 -11.01 13.62
CA GLU A 38 15.24 -12.38 14.18
C GLU A 38 15.11 -12.38 15.70
N LYS A 39 15.80 -11.47 16.40
CA LYS A 39 15.66 -11.34 17.87
C LYS A 39 14.27 -10.94 18.32
N TYR A 40 13.59 -10.07 17.59
CA TYR A 40 12.19 -9.75 17.90
C TYR A 40 11.24 -10.93 17.64
N LYS A 41 11.51 -11.77 16.63
CA LYS A 41 10.73 -13.01 16.38
C LYS A 41 10.94 -14.04 17.48
N GLU A 42 12.19 -14.30 17.86
CA GLU A 42 12.53 -15.17 19.00
C GLU A 42 11.79 -14.69 20.26
N ALA A 43 11.77 -13.38 20.51
CA ALA A 43 11.04 -12.80 21.64
C ALA A 43 9.51 -13.02 21.53
N LEU A 44 8.94 -12.93 20.33
CA LEU A 44 7.50 -13.14 20.08
C LEU A 44 7.06 -14.60 20.25
N GLU A 45 7.95 -15.56 19.95
CA GLU A 45 7.74 -16.99 20.15
C GLU A 45 7.67 -17.35 21.63
N LEU A 46 8.48 -16.70 22.45
CA LEU A 46 8.49 -16.90 23.90
C LEU A 46 7.46 -16.05 24.65
N CYS A 47 7.02 -14.94 24.08
CA CYS A 47 6.11 -14.02 24.74
C CYS A 47 4.71 -14.64 24.94
N PRO A 48 4.21 -14.73 26.18
CA PRO A 48 2.85 -15.20 26.45
C PRO A 48 1.82 -14.48 25.59
N VAL A 49 0.83 -15.22 25.10
CA VAL A 49 -0.16 -14.74 24.12
C VAL A 49 -1.06 -13.67 24.75
N GLU A 50 -1.26 -13.76 26.06
CA GLU A 50 -2.07 -12.88 26.90
C GLU A 50 -1.39 -11.55 27.18
N ASN A 51 -0.08 -11.43 26.93
CA ASN A 51 0.67 -10.20 27.16
C ASN A 51 0.59 -9.25 25.94
N ASP A 52 -0.61 -8.74 25.69
CA ASP A 52 -0.93 -7.85 24.56
C ASP A 52 0.04 -6.66 24.46
N LEU A 53 0.43 -6.07 25.60
CA LEU A 53 1.33 -4.92 25.64
C LEU A 53 2.72 -5.28 25.10
N LEU A 54 3.34 -6.34 25.62
CA LEU A 54 4.69 -6.73 25.22
C LEU A 54 4.71 -7.21 23.77
N ARG A 55 3.70 -8.00 23.36
CA ARG A 55 3.53 -8.44 21.97
C ARG A 55 3.37 -7.26 21.01
N SER A 56 2.53 -6.28 21.35
CA SER A 56 2.35 -5.06 20.54
C SER A 56 3.66 -4.30 20.37
N ILE A 57 4.47 -4.17 21.43
CA ILE A 57 5.79 -3.52 21.36
C ILE A 57 6.74 -4.30 20.45
N LEU A 58 6.82 -5.63 20.60
CA LEU A 58 7.71 -6.49 19.81
C LEU A 58 7.35 -6.46 18.33
N PHE A 59 6.08 -6.62 17.98
CA PHE A 59 5.60 -6.52 16.61
C PHE A 59 5.87 -5.14 16.00
N SER A 60 5.68 -4.07 16.78
CA SER A 60 5.96 -2.71 16.34
C SER A 60 7.45 -2.50 16.06
N ASN A 61 8.35 -3.08 16.86
CA ASN A 61 9.79 -3.05 16.63
C ASN A 61 10.22 -3.93 15.44
N LEU A 62 9.61 -5.10 15.27
CA LEU A 62 9.80 -5.95 14.10
C LEU A 62 9.42 -5.21 12.80
N SER A 63 8.28 -4.51 12.80
CA SER A 63 7.88 -3.65 11.68
C SER A 63 8.94 -2.58 11.37
N ALA A 64 9.53 -1.95 12.40
CA ALA A 64 10.61 -0.98 12.22
C ALA A 64 11.85 -1.61 11.55
N ALA A 65 12.22 -2.84 11.95
CA ALA A 65 13.33 -3.57 11.37
C ALA A 65 13.08 -3.92 9.89
N TYR A 66 11.86 -4.32 9.55
CA TYR A 66 11.47 -4.57 8.16
C TYR A 66 11.41 -3.31 7.30
N ILE A 67 10.96 -2.18 7.85
CA ILE A 67 11.01 -0.87 7.17
C ILE A 67 12.44 -0.52 6.78
N LYS A 68 13.41 -0.75 7.67
CA LYS A 68 14.82 -0.46 7.38
C LYS A 68 15.42 -1.36 6.29
N GLN A 69 14.85 -2.55 6.11
CA GLN A 69 15.21 -3.47 5.04
C GLN A 69 14.40 -3.27 3.75
N ALA A 70 13.50 -2.28 3.71
CA ALA A 70 12.55 -2.06 2.61
C ALA A 70 11.62 -3.27 2.34
N LEU A 71 11.40 -4.13 3.33
CA LEU A 71 10.47 -5.26 3.27
C LEU A 71 9.06 -4.77 3.62
N TRP A 72 8.42 -4.05 2.69
CA TRP A 72 7.21 -3.27 2.96
C TRP A 72 6.01 -4.11 3.39
N GLU A 73 5.72 -5.23 2.72
CA GLU A 73 4.58 -6.09 3.08
C GLU A 73 4.78 -6.74 4.45
N ALA A 74 5.99 -7.23 4.76
CA ALA A 74 6.32 -7.78 6.07
C ALA A 74 6.22 -6.71 7.18
N ALA A 75 6.61 -5.47 6.88
CA ALA A 75 6.44 -4.34 7.80
C ALA A 75 4.97 -4.02 8.06
N VAL A 76 4.12 -4.08 7.04
CA VAL A 76 2.67 -3.89 7.15
C VAL A 76 2.05 -4.97 8.03
N GLU A 77 2.39 -6.24 7.81
CA GLU A 77 1.87 -7.36 8.57
C GLU A 77 2.27 -7.24 10.05
N ALA A 78 3.55 -7.01 10.33
CA ALA A 78 4.04 -6.83 11.69
C ALA A 78 3.37 -5.63 12.39
N ALA A 79 3.21 -4.50 11.71
CA ALA A 79 2.52 -3.35 12.29
C ALA A 79 1.03 -3.61 12.52
N THR A 80 0.37 -4.39 11.65
CA THR A 80 -1.03 -4.76 11.81
C THR A 80 -1.22 -5.63 13.04
N ASN A 81 -0.38 -6.65 13.24
CA ASN A 81 -0.40 -7.48 14.45
C ASN A 81 -0.20 -6.65 15.74
N ALA A 82 0.63 -5.60 15.68
CA ALA A 82 0.79 -4.69 16.82
C ALA A 82 -0.45 -3.84 17.13
N ILE A 83 -1.23 -3.45 16.10
CA ILE A 83 -2.43 -2.61 16.22
C ILE A 83 -3.65 -3.44 16.60
N GLU A 84 -3.72 -4.71 16.17
CA GLU A 84 -4.80 -5.63 16.52
C GLU A 84 -4.75 -6.11 17.98
N SER A 85 -3.64 -5.85 18.67
CA SER A 85 -3.56 -6.01 20.13
C SER A 85 -4.51 -5.00 20.82
N ASN A 86 -5.07 -5.33 22.00
CA ASN A 86 -5.98 -4.44 22.74
C ASN A 86 -5.32 -3.17 23.33
N VAL A 87 -4.13 -2.79 22.84
CA VAL A 87 -3.30 -1.71 23.36
C VAL A 87 -3.03 -0.68 22.27
N PRO A 88 -3.31 0.62 22.52
CA PRO A 88 -2.98 1.68 21.58
C PRO A 88 -1.47 1.74 21.26
N ASN A 89 -1.12 1.78 19.98
CA ASN A 89 0.27 1.84 19.53
C ASN A 89 0.43 2.82 18.35
N GLU A 90 0.61 4.12 18.67
CA GLU A 90 0.84 5.19 17.67
C GLU A 90 1.99 4.85 16.72
N LYS A 91 3.10 4.31 17.25
CA LYS A 91 4.28 3.96 16.45
C LYS A 91 3.97 2.87 15.44
N ALA A 92 3.17 1.86 15.80
CA ALA A 92 2.77 0.81 14.87
C ALA A 92 1.90 1.39 13.74
N LEU A 93 0.94 2.25 14.08
CA LEU A 93 0.10 2.92 13.09
C LEU A 93 0.93 3.78 12.11
N GLU A 94 1.88 4.57 12.62
CA GLU A 94 2.78 5.38 11.77
C GLU A 94 3.69 4.50 10.90
N ARG A 95 4.20 3.40 11.43
CA ARG A 95 5.02 2.43 10.68
C ARG A 95 4.21 1.76 9.56
N ARG A 96 2.96 1.39 9.82
CA ARG A 96 2.07 0.81 8.80
C ARG A 96 1.76 1.82 7.71
N ALA A 97 1.42 3.06 8.07
CA ALA A 97 1.20 4.14 7.12
C ALA A 97 2.42 4.38 6.23
N PHE A 98 3.62 4.38 6.84
CA PHE A 98 4.87 4.52 6.11
C PHE A 98 5.11 3.35 5.15
N ALA A 99 4.95 2.11 5.61
CA ALA A 99 5.14 0.92 4.77
C ALA A 99 4.14 0.89 3.59
N TYR A 100 2.86 1.16 3.84
CA TYR A 100 1.85 1.32 2.78
C TYR A 100 2.19 2.43 1.78
N SER A 101 2.81 3.53 2.23
CA SER A 101 3.20 4.64 1.34
C SER A 101 4.30 4.30 0.33
N ASN A 102 4.91 3.11 0.48
CA ASN A 102 5.91 2.54 -0.43
C ASN A 102 5.35 1.41 -1.31
N ILE A 103 4.05 1.10 -1.22
CA ILE A 103 3.38 0.08 -2.03
C ILE A 103 2.27 0.77 -2.86
N PRO A 104 2.43 0.93 -4.19
CA PRO A 104 1.49 1.69 -5.03
C PRO A 104 0.02 1.28 -4.89
N GLU A 105 -0.24 -0.01 -4.73
CA GLU A 105 -1.58 -0.59 -4.59
C GLU A 105 -2.22 -0.16 -3.26
N LYS A 106 -1.41 0.15 -2.24
CA LYS A 106 -1.83 0.43 -0.86
C LYS A 106 -1.80 1.91 -0.48
N TYR A 107 -1.60 2.83 -1.43
CA TYR A 107 -1.58 4.27 -1.13
C TYR A 107 -2.84 4.77 -0.41
N GLN A 108 -4.01 4.20 -0.71
CA GLN A 108 -5.24 4.55 0.02
C GLN A 108 -5.15 4.13 1.50
N ASN A 109 -4.65 2.92 1.78
CA ASN A 109 -4.46 2.46 3.16
C ASN A 109 -3.46 3.35 3.93
N ALA A 110 -2.40 3.81 3.25
CA ALA A 110 -1.45 4.77 3.84
C ALA A 110 -2.14 6.10 4.20
N LEU A 111 -2.99 6.59 3.30
CA LEU A 111 -3.74 7.84 3.50
C LEU A 111 -4.66 7.71 4.71
N ASP A 112 -5.42 6.62 4.80
CA ASP A 112 -6.36 6.38 5.90
C ASP A 112 -5.64 6.33 7.26
N ASP A 113 -4.48 5.67 7.34
CA ASP A 113 -3.70 5.61 8.59
C ASP A 113 -3.10 6.97 8.97
N TYR A 114 -2.60 7.75 8.00
CA TYR A 114 -2.09 9.10 8.27
C TYR A 114 -3.21 10.09 8.64
N GLU A 115 -4.42 9.95 8.08
CA GLU A 115 -5.57 10.77 8.48
C GLU A 115 -5.99 10.47 9.93
N LYS A 116 -6.01 9.19 10.34
CA LYS A 116 -6.22 8.81 11.75
C LYS A 116 -5.15 9.39 12.67
N LEU A 117 -3.87 9.34 12.27
CA LEU A 117 -2.78 9.93 13.05
C LEU A 117 -2.91 11.46 13.17
N LYS A 118 -3.34 12.14 12.11
CA LYS A 118 -3.60 13.58 12.13
C LYS A 118 -4.77 13.92 13.06
N GLU A 119 -5.84 13.14 13.04
CA GLU A 119 -6.99 13.31 13.94
C GLU A 119 -6.59 13.15 15.41
N GLN A 120 -5.79 12.14 15.73
CA GLN A 120 -5.31 11.88 17.09
C GLN A 120 -4.26 12.88 17.57
N PHE A 121 -3.41 13.38 16.66
CA PHE A 121 -2.27 14.25 16.98
C PHE A 121 -2.23 15.48 16.06
N PRO A 122 -3.22 16.40 16.15
CA PRO A 122 -3.35 17.54 15.24
C PRO A 122 -2.16 18.52 15.28
N GLN A 123 -1.39 18.54 16.37
CA GLN A 123 -0.18 19.35 16.54
C GLN A 123 1.02 18.82 15.72
N ARG A 124 0.99 17.56 15.26
CA ARG A 124 2.06 16.96 14.45
C ARG A 124 1.86 17.26 12.97
N THR A 125 2.36 18.40 12.52
CA THR A 125 2.19 18.90 11.14
C THR A 125 2.79 18.00 10.05
N GLN A 126 3.71 17.09 10.41
CA GLN A 126 4.33 16.16 9.46
C GLN A 126 3.31 15.27 8.73
N TYR A 127 2.18 14.93 9.37
CA TYR A 127 1.16 14.08 8.75
C TYR A 127 0.41 14.80 7.63
N GLU A 128 0.26 16.12 7.70
CA GLU A 128 -0.38 16.90 6.62
C GLU A 128 0.42 16.84 5.32
N VAL A 129 1.74 16.91 5.45
CA VAL A 129 2.67 16.77 4.31
C VAL A 129 2.53 15.38 3.69
N LYS A 130 2.54 14.32 4.52
CA LYS A 130 2.37 12.93 4.07
C LYS A 130 1.04 12.71 3.36
N ILE A 131 -0.06 13.22 3.93
CA ILE A 131 -1.42 13.14 3.36
C ILE A 131 -1.46 13.81 1.98
N ARG A 132 -0.94 15.05 1.87
CA ARG A 132 -0.92 15.79 0.60
C ARG A 132 -0.12 15.04 -0.46
N ASP A 133 1.04 14.51 -0.10
CA ASP A 133 1.91 13.82 -1.05
C ASP A 133 1.29 12.48 -1.51
N LEU A 134 0.62 11.76 -0.60
CA LEU A 134 -0.14 10.55 -0.94
C LEU A 134 -1.32 10.83 -1.87
N ARG A 135 -2.07 11.92 -1.64
CA ARG A 135 -3.17 12.32 -2.55
C ARG A 135 -2.66 12.54 -3.97
N LYS A 136 -1.50 13.18 -4.13
CA LYS A 136 -0.86 13.33 -5.45
C LYS A 136 -0.48 11.99 -6.07
N LYS A 137 0.12 11.08 -5.29
CA LYS A 137 0.49 9.73 -5.76
C LYS A 137 -0.74 8.93 -6.21
N ILE A 138 -1.84 9.03 -5.48
CA ILE A 138 -3.11 8.36 -5.81
C ILE A 138 -3.67 8.92 -7.12
N GLU A 139 -3.67 10.24 -7.29
CA GLU A 139 -4.15 10.87 -8.52
C GLU A 139 -3.36 10.40 -9.74
N ILE A 140 -2.01 10.45 -9.66
CA ILE A 140 -1.13 9.98 -10.73
C ILE A 140 -1.42 8.51 -11.08
N ARG A 141 -1.49 7.64 -10.07
CA ARG A 141 -1.80 6.21 -10.27
C ARG A 141 -3.18 6.01 -10.93
N ASN A 142 -4.17 6.80 -10.54
CA ASN A 142 -5.52 6.69 -11.10
C ASN A 142 -5.56 7.18 -12.57
N GLU A 143 -4.84 8.24 -12.91
CA GLU A 143 -4.68 8.71 -14.29
C GLU A 143 -3.97 7.67 -15.17
N GLU A 144 -2.87 7.09 -14.68
CA GLU A 144 -2.14 6.01 -15.37
C GLU A 144 -3.04 4.79 -15.61
N MET A 145 -3.75 4.34 -14.58
CA MET A 145 -4.68 3.21 -14.66
C MET A 145 -5.83 3.49 -15.64
N LYS A 146 -6.38 4.71 -15.63
CA LYS A 146 -7.41 5.13 -16.58
C LYS A 146 -6.91 5.07 -18.03
N ASN A 147 -5.70 5.56 -18.27
CA ASN A 147 -5.09 5.54 -19.60
C ASN A 147 -4.84 4.10 -20.08
N GLU A 148 -4.33 3.23 -19.21
CA GLU A 148 -4.13 1.81 -19.52
C GLU A 148 -5.47 1.11 -19.83
N MET A 149 -6.52 1.36 -19.04
CA MET A 149 -7.85 0.82 -19.27
C MET A 149 -8.42 1.27 -20.62
N ILE A 150 -8.30 2.56 -20.97
CA ILE A 150 -8.74 3.07 -22.27
C ILE A 150 -7.98 2.38 -23.41
N ALA A 151 -6.67 2.18 -23.27
CA ALA A 151 -5.88 1.48 -24.29
C ALA A 151 -6.34 0.03 -24.48
N LYS A 152 -6.61 -0.71 -23.39
CA LYS A 152 -7.16 -2.07 -23.45
C LYS A 152 -8.55 -2.12 -24.09
N LEU A 153 -9.41 -1.16 -23.76
CA LEU A 153 -10.75 -1.05 -24.37
C LEU A 153 -10.66 -0.77 -25.87
N LYS A 154 -9.74 0.10 -26.30
CA LYS A 154 -9.48 0.34 -27.72
C LYS A 154 -9.02 -0.93 -28.43
N GLN A 155 -8.06 -1.65 -27.84
CA GLN A 155 -7.56 -2.90 -28.41
C GLN A 155 -8.67 -3.93 -28.58
N LEU A 156 -9.56 -4.08 -27.58
CA LEU A 156 -10.70 -4.97 -27.68
C LEU A 156 -11.69 -4.51 -28.77
N GLY A 157 -11.98 -3.20 -28.83
CA GLY A 157 -12.81 -2.61 -29.87
C GLY A 157 -12.26 -2.88 -31.28
N ASP A 158 -10.95 -2.72 -31.48
CA ASP A 158 -10.28 -2.99 -32.76
C ASP A 158 -10.36 -4.47 -33.16
N VAL A 159 -10.30 -5.40 -32.21
CA VAL A 159 -10.50 -6.83 -32.49
C VAL A 159 -11.89 -7.08 -33.08
N CYS A 160 -12.92 -6.42 -32.53
CA CYS A 160 -14.29 -6.52 -33.02
C CYS A 160 -14.50 -5.80 -34.37
N LEU A 161 -13.78 -4.70 -34.61
CA LEU A 161 -13.95 -3.84 -35.78
C LEU A 161 -13.12 -4.27 -37.01
N ARG A 162 -12.01 -4.98 -36.79
CA ARG A 162 -11.11 -5.43 -37.86
C ARG A 162 -11.78 -6.26 -38.97
N PRO A 163 -12.71 -7.20 -38.70
CA PRO A 163 -13.43 -7.91 -39.76
C PRO A 163 -14.23 -7.00 -40.70
N PHE A 164 -14.54 -5.78 -40.26
CA PHE A 164 -15.27 -4.77 -41.04
C PHE A 164 -14.34 -3.72 -41.68
N GLY A 165 -13.01 -3.88 -41.56
CA GLY A 165 -12.05 -2.90 -42.05
C GLY A 165 -12.01 -1.60 -41.23
N LEU A 166 -12.50 -1.62 -40.00
CA LEU A 166 -12.62 -0.45 -39.12
C LEU A 166 -11.67 -0.53 -37.91
N SER A 167 -11.45 0.62 -37.27
CA SER A 167 -10.75 0.75 -36.00
C SER A 167 -11.48 1.74 -35.09
N THR A 168 -11.25 1.65 -33.79
CA THR A 168 -11.68 2.63 -32.78
C THR A 168 -11.17 4.03 -33.08
N ASP A 169 -10.04 4.18 -33.78
CA ASP A 169 -9.53 5.49 -34.20
C ASP A 169 -10.28 6.06 -35.42
N SER A 170 -11.08 5.25 -36.11
CA SER A 170 -11.98 5.69 -37.19
C SER A 170 -13.15 6.52 -36.65
N PHE A 171 -13.42 6.50 -35.34
CA PHE A 171 -14.57 7.17 -34.73
C PHE A 171 -14.12 8.38 -33.89
N GLN A 172 -14.83 9.50 -34.04
CA GLN A 172 -14.64 10.73 -33.29
C GLN A 172 -15.90 11.05 -32.49
N LEU A 173 -15.71 11.20 -31.18
CA LEU A 173 -16.74 11.57 -30.21
C LEU A 173 -16.73 13.09 -30.02
N THR A 174 -17.88 13.74 -30.19
CA THR A 174 -18.08 15.17 -29.89
C THR A 174 -19.19 15.35 -28.84
N PRO A 175 -18.97 16.12 -27.76
CA PRO A 175 -19.99 16.33 -26.74
C PRO A 175 -21.14 17.22 -27.25
N ASN A 176 -22.37 16.87 -26.90
CA ASN A 176 -23.60 17.56 -27.28
C ASN A 176 -24.01 18.53 -26.15
N ALA A 177 -24.75 19.59 -26.46
CA ALA A 177 -25.24 20.56 -25.47
C ALA A 177 -26.17 19.94 -24.39
N GLU A 178 -26.77 18.78 -24.66
CA GLU A 178 -27.66 18.04 -23.76
C GLU A 178 -26.93 17.01 -22.87
N GLY A 179 -25.59 17.00 -22.87
CA GLY A 179 -24.77 16.09 -22.07
C GLY A 179 -24.55 14.70 -22.67
N GLY A 180 -25.01 14.46 -23.92
CA GLY A 180 -24.69 13.26 -24.70
C GLY A 180 -23.38 13.38 -25.49
N TYR A 181 -23.01 12.31 -26.22
CA TYR A 181 -21.92 12.31 -27.19
C TYR A 181 -22.44 11.92 -28.58
N SER A 182 -22.04 12.66 -29.62
CA SER A 182 -22.26 12.34 -31.02
C SER A 182 -21.04 11.59 -31.55
N ILE A 183 -21.29 10.49 -32.26
CA ILE A 183 -20.24 9.67 -32.87
C ILE A 183 -20.23 9.97 -34.38
N SER A 184 -19.09 10.39 -34.89
CA SER A 184 -18.85 10.59 -36.32
C SER A 184 -17.68 9.74 -36.77
N MET A 185 -17.68 9.26 -38.01
CA MET A 185 -16.56 8.49 -38.56
C MET A 185 -15.63 9.42 -39.35
N LYS A 186 -14.31 9.33 -39.11
CA LYS A 186 -13.29 10.02 -39.90
C LYS A 186 -13.15 9.31 -41.25
N ASN A 187 -13.66 9.92 -42.32
CA ASN A 187 -13.47 9.41 -43.68
C ASN A 187 -11.97 9.45 -44.04
N SER A 188 -11.39 8.27 -44.32
CA SER A 188 -10.03 8.14 -44.86
C SER A 188 -10.08 8.18 -46.39
N GLY A 189 -10.08 9.38 -46.98
CA GLY A 189 -9.65 9.64 -48.37
C GLY A 189 -10.45 9.06 -49.57
N GLU A 190 -11.02 9.98 -50.35
CA GLU A 190 -11.21 9.99 -51.82
C GLU A 190 -10.76 8.75 -52.63
N GLN A 191 -11.70 8.15 -53.39
CA GLN A 191 -11.48 7.62 -54.74
C GLN A 191 -12.82 7.55 -55.50
N GLN A 192 -13.06 8.51 -56.40
CA GLN A 192 -13.59 8.30 -57.77
C GLN A 192 -13.75 9.65 -58.51
N GLU A 193 -12.62 10.25 -58.91
CA GLU A 193 -12.55 11.06 -60.13
C GLU A 193 -11.58 10.37 -61.08
N LYS A 194 -12.14 9.71 -62.11
CA LYS A 194 -11.62 9.52 -63.48
C LYS A 194 -12.44 8.45 -64.20
N GLN A 195 -13.61 8.85 -64.72
CA GLN A 195 -14.12 8.36 -66.02
C GLN A 195 -13.83 9.50 -67.00
N GLN A 196 -12.68 9.45 -67.67
CA GLN A 196 -12.60 9.09 -69.09
C GLN A 196 -13.40 10.04 -69.99
N ASP A 197 -12.83 11.23 -70.20
CA ASP A 197 -12.82 11.82 -71.54
C ASP A 197 -12.04 10.88 -72.47
N ALA A 198 -12.77 10.03 -73.19
CA ALA A 198 -12.31 9.38 -74.42
C ALA A 198 -13.52 8.82 -75.17
N THR A 199 -14.22 9.68 -75.92
CA THR A 199 -14.47 9.55 -77.38
C THR A 199 -15.43 10.66 -77.81
#